data_AF-A0A0A6ZRK5-F1
#
_entry.id   AF-A0A0A6ZRK5-F1
#
_cell.length_a   1.000
_cell.length_b   1.000
_cell.length_c   1.000
_cell.angle_alpha   90.00
_cell.angle_beta   90.00
_cell.angle_gamma   90.00
#
_symmetry.space_group_name_H-M   'P 1'
#
loop_
_entity.id
_entity.type
_entity.pdbx_description
1 polymer ?
#
loop_
_entity_poly.entity_id
_entity_poly.type
_entity_poly.pdbx_seq_one_letter_code
_entity_poly.pdbx_strand_id
1 'polypeptide(L)'
;MKSPAPSRPQKMALIPACIFLCFAALSVQAEETSVTPQPPDILLGPLFNDVQNAKLFPDQKTFAGAVPNSDPLMILADYRMQQNQSGFDLRHFVNVNFTLPKEGEKYVPPEGQSLRKHIDGLWPILTRSTENTEKWDSLLPLPEPYVVPGGRFREVYYWDSYFTMLGLAESGHWDKVADMVANFAHEIDTYGHIPNGNRSYYLSRSQPPFFALMVELLAQHEGDAALKQYLPQMQKEYAYWMDGVENLQAGQQENAL
;
A
#
# COMPACT_ATOMS: atom_id res chain seq x y z
N MET A 1 14.39 31.53 -90.52
CA MET A 1 13.35 31.32 -91.55
C MET A 1 12.38 30.25 -91.06
N LYS A 2 11.10 30.65 -90.98
CA LYS A 2 9.83 29.86 -90.91
C LYS A 2 9.87 28.62 -91.84
N SER A 3 9.15 27.50 -91.69
CA SER A 3 8.17 26.90 -90.75
C SER A 3 7.99 25.40 -91.21
N PRO A 4 6.95 24.64 -90.84
CA PRO A 4 6.86 23.75 -89.69
C PRO A 4 6.60 22.26 -90.06
N ALA A 5 6.60 21.35 -89.09
CA ALA A 5 6.10 19.97 -89.24
C ALA A 5 5.01 19.67 -88.20
N PRO A 6 4.02 18.80 -88.50
CA PRO A 6 2.69 18.87 -87.91
C PRO A 6 2.50 18.01 -86.65
N SER A 7 1.44 18.37 -85.93
CA SER A 7 0.94 17.83 -84.67
C SER A 7 0.48 16.37 -84.74
N ARG A 8 0.80 15.61 -83.69
CA ARG A 8 0.29 14.25 -83.43
C ARG A 8 -0.54 14.28 -82.12
N PRO A 9 -1.72 13.64 -82.06
CA PRO A 9 -2.64 13.78 -80.94
C PRO A 9 -2.19 13.00 -79.70
N GLN A 10 -2.30 13.62 -78.53
CA GLN A 10 -2.14 13.00 -77.21
C GLN A 10 -3.31 12.04 -76.94
N LYS A 11 -3.00 10.76 -76.69
CA LYS A 11 -3.93 9.80 -76.09
C LYS A 11 -3.79 9.90 -74.57
N MET A 12 -4.84 10.37 -73.89
CA MET A 12 -4.98 10.36 -72.44
C MET A 12 -5.01 8.89 -71.96
N ALA A 13 -4.03 8.50 -71.16
CA ALA A 13 -4.07 7.25 -70.40
C ALA A 13 -4.73 7.53 -69.04
N LEU A 14 -5.87 6.88 -68.78
CA LEU A 14 -6.54 6.85 -67.50
C LEU A 14 -5.66 6.08 -66.49
N ILE A 15 -5.18 6.75 -65.45
CA ILE A 15 -4.52 6.11 -64.30
C ILE A 15 -5.61 5.86 -63.25
N PRO A 16 -5.88 4.61 -62.81
CA PRO A 16 -6.82 4.38 -61.74
C PRO A 16 -6.17 4.80 -60.41
N ALA A 17 -6.75 5.81 -59.77
CA ALA A 17 -6.37 6.25 -58.43
C ALA A 17 -6.77 5.17 -57.41
N CYS A 18 -5.79 4.42 -56.90
CA CYS A 18 -5.97 3.58 -55.72
C CYS A 18 -6.01 4.47 -54.49
N ILE A 19 -7.21 4.69 -53.94
CA ILE A 19 -7.40 5.36 -52.66
C ILE A 19 -6.98 4.35 -51.57
N PHE A 20 -5.78 4.50 -51.03
CA PHE A 20 -5.37 3.84 -49.79
C PHE A 20 -6.03 4.57 -48.62
N LEU A 21 -7.11 4.00 -48.10
CA LEU A 21 -7.66 4.38 -46.79
C LEU A 21 -6.76 3.80 -45.69
N CYS A 22 -5.85 4.62 -45.17
CA CYS A 22 -5.15 4.31 -43.93
C CYS A 22 -6.14 4.37 -42.76
N PHE A 23 -6.59 3.22 -42.29
CA PHE A 23 -7.20 3.10 -40.97
C PHE A 23 -6.09 3.25 -39.92
N ALA A 24 -5.95 4.44 -39.34
CA ALA A 24 -5.18 4.61 -38.12
C ALA A 24 -5.95 3.94 -36.98
N ALA A 25 -5.50 2.76 -36.56
CA ALA A 25 -5.97 2.14 -35.33
C ALA A 25 -5.47 3.00 -34.16
N LEU A 26 -6.35 3.84 -33.61
CA LEU A 26 -6.15 4.43 -32.29
C LEU A 26 -6.23 3.31 -31.26
N SER A 27 -5.07 2.82 -30.84
CA SER A 27 -4.95 1.99 -29.65
C SER A 27 -5.35 2.84 -28.45
N VAL A 28 -6.57 2.65 -27.95
CA VAL A 28 -6.94 3.11 -26.62
C VAL A 28 -6.22 2.18 -25.65
N GLN A 29 -5.05 2.59 -25.16
CA GLN A 29 -4.50 2.03 -23.94
C GLN A 29 -5.49 2.39 -22.82
N ALA A 30 -6.22 1.39 -22.31
CA ALA A 30 -6.87 1.53 -21.02
C ALA A 30 -5.76 1.72 -19.98
N GLU A 31 -5.67 2.90 -19.38
CA GLU A 31 -4.98 3.04 -18.10
C GLU A 31 -5.68 2.09 -17.12
N GLU A 32 -4.98 1.03 -16.69
CA GLU A 32 -5.35 0.31 -15.49
C GLU A 32 -5.24 1.32 -14.34
N THR A 33 -6.37 1.93 -13.98
CA THR A 33 -6.46 2.70 -12.75
C THR A 33 -6.10 1.75 -11.61
N SER A 34 -4.97 2.00 -10.95
CA SER A 34 -4.56 1.25 -9.77
C SER A 34 -5.68 1.38 -8.74
N VAL A 35 -6.48 0.33 -8.58
CA VAL A 35 -7.60 0.35 -7.63
C VAL A 35 -6.98 0.40 -6.23
N THR A 36 -7.09 1.55 -5.58
CA THR A 36 -6.68 1.71 -4.18
C THR A 36 -7.35 0.60 -3.34
N PRO A 37 -6.58 -0.17 -2.56
CA PRO A 37 -7.12 -1.27 -1.75
C PRO A 37 -8.25 -0.78 -0.85
N GLN A 38 -9.43 -1.41 -0.97
CA GLN A 38 -10.57 -1.04 -0.15
C GLN A 38 -10.38 -1.53 1.29
N PRO A 39 -10.77 -0.73 2.30
CA PRO A 39 -10.74 -1.17 3.68
C PRO A 39 -11.82 -2.26 3.92
N PRO A 40 -11.64 -3.13 4.93
CA PRO A 40 -12.51 -4.30 5.13
C PRO A 40 -13.99 -3.97 5.34
N ASP A 41 -14.31 -2.82 5.93
CA ASP A 41 -15.69 -2.37 6.15
C ASP A 41 -16.42 -2.03 4.84
N ILE A 42 -15.69 -1.56 3.82
CA ILE A 42 -16.23 -1.34 2.48
C ILE A 42 -16.22 -2.64 1.69
N LEU A 43 -15.12 -3.40 1.73
CA LEU A 43 -14.94 -4.64 0.98
C LEU A 43 -15.94 -5.73 1.38
N LEU A 44 -16.22 -5.86 2.68
CA LEU A 44 -17.09 -6.89 3.26
C LEU A 44 -18.41 -6.28 3.80
N GLY A 45 -18.61 -4.96 3.68
CA GLY A 45 -19.90 -4.30 3.88
C GLY A 45 -20.67 -4.75 5.13
N PRO A 46 -21.95 -5.15 5.00
CA PRO A 46 -22.78 -5.59 6.12
C PRO A 46 -22.18 -6.75 6.92
N LEU A 47 -21.53 -7.72 6.26
CA LEU A 47 -20.92 -8.86 6.94
C LEU A 47 -19.83 -8.41 7.91
N PHE A 48 -19.02 -7.41 7.52
CA PHE A 48 -18.01 -6.85 8.42
C PHE A 48 -18.65 -6.28 9.69
N ASN A 49 -19.67 -5.44 9.51
CA ASN A 49 -20.38 -4.81 10.62
C ASN A 49 -21.01 -5.84 11.55
N ASP A 50 -21.64 -6.87 11.00
CA ASP A 50 -22.31 -7.92 11.78
C ASP A 50 -21.30 -8.75 12.59
N VAL A 51 -20.16 -9.12 12.00
CA VAL A 51 -19.08 -9.83 12.72
C VAL A 51 -18.51 -8.99 13.86
N GLN A 52 -18.26 -7.70 13.62
CA GLN A 52 -17.74 -6.79 14.63
C GLN A 52 -18.74 -6.56 15.77
N ASN A 53 -20.02 -6.36 15.45
CA ASN A 53 -21.10 -6.14 16.43
C ASN A 53 -21.42 -7.40 17.26
N ALA A 54 -21.29 -8.59 16.65
CA ALA A 54 -21.44 -9.86 17.35
C ALA A 54 -20.28 -10.15 18.32
N LYS A 55 -19.19 -9.35 18.29
CA LYS A 55 -18.00 -9.50 19.14
C LYS A 55 -17.48 -10.94 19.15
N LEU A 56 -17.42 -11.56 17.97
CA LEU A 56 -16.96 -12.94 17.82
C LEU A 56 -15.50 -13.13 18.27
N PHE A 57 -14.71 -12.07 18.22
CA PHE A 57 -13.33 -12.03 18.67
C PHE A 57 -13.18 -10.99 19.78
N PRO A 58 -12.35 -11.24 20.81
CA PRO A 58 -12.13 -10.29 21.90
C PRO A 58 -11.43 -9.00 21.43
N ASP A 59 -10.66 -9.09 20.34
CA ASP A 59 -10.03 -7.96 19.68
C ASP A 59 -10.70 -7.70 18.32
N GLN A 60 -11.23 -6.49 18.14
CA GLN A 60 -11.81 -6.04 16.88
C GLN A 60 -10.83 -6.01 15.70
N LYS A 61 -9.52 -5.94 15.96
CA LYS A 61 -8.47 -6.00 14.93
C LYS A 61 -8.29 -7.41 14.38
N THR A 62 -8.79 -8.45 15.06
CA THR A 62 -8.68 -9.83 14.58
C THR A 62 -9.39 -10.02 13.25
N PHE A 63 -10.65 -9.55 13.13
CA PHE A 63 -11.39 -9.69 11.87
C PHE A 63 -11.00 -8.64 10.82
N ALA A 64 -10.58 -7.44 11.24
CA ALA A 64 -10.00 -6.45 10.31
C ALA A 64 -8.74 -6.98 9.61
N GLY A 65 -7.99 -7.89 10.25
CA GLY A 65 -6.85 -8.57 9.64
C GLY A 65 -7.18 -9.89 8.94
N ALA A 66 -8.44 -10.34 8.91
CA ALA A 66 -8.80 -11.61 8.31
C ALA A 66 -8.75 -11.54 6.78
N VAL A 67 -8.28 -12.64 6.17
CA VAL A 67 -8.15 -12.75 4.72
C VAL A 67 -9.34 -13.55 4.16
N PRO A 68 -10.13 -13.00 3.22
CA PRO A 68 -11.16 -13.77 2.52
C PRO A 68 -10.58 -14.98 1.80
N ASN A 69 -11.15 -16.17 2.00
CA ASN A 69 -10.71 -17.41 1.33
C ASN A 69 -11.18 -17.51 -0.13
N SER A 70 -12.09 -16.62 -0.55
CA SER A 70 -12.67 -16.54 -1.88
C SER A 70 -13.16 -15.12 -2.15
N ASP A 71 -13.75 -14.88 -3.33
CA ASP A 71 -14.18 -13.55 -3.74
C ASP A 71 -15.17 -12.93 -2.74
N PRO A 72 -14.89 -11.74 -2.18
CA PRO A 72 -15.77 -11.04 -1.25
C PRO A 72 -17.20 -10.91 -1.77
N LEU A 73 -17.42 -10.74 -3.08
CA LEU A 73 -18.77 -10.66 -3.64
C LEU A 73 -19.52 -12.00 -3.52
N MET A 74 -18.82 -13.12 -3.68
CA MET A 74 -19.40 -14.45 -3.51
C MET A 74 -19.71 -14.73 -2.03
N ILE A 75 -18.77 -14.41 -1.13
CA ILE A 75 -18.97 -14.55 0.32
C ILE A 75 -20.17 -13.71 0.77
N LEU A 76 -20.32 -12.48 0.27
CA LEU A 76 -21.44 -11.61 0.61
C LEU A 76 -22.77 -12.10 0.05
N ALA A 77 -22.78 -12.67 -1.16
CA ALA A 77 -23.97 -13.30 -1.72
C ALA A 77 -24.41 -14.50 -0.86
N ASP A 78 -23.48 -15.37 -0.49
CA ASP A 78 -23.74 -16.53 0.35
C ASP A 78 -24.21 -16.12 1.75
N TYR A 79 -23.59 -15.10 2.34
CA TYR A 79 -24.01 -14.54 3.62
C TYR A 79 -25.46 -14.05 3.58
N ARG A 80 -25.83 -13.27 2.55
CA ARG A 80 -27.20 -12.76 2.39
C ARG A 80 -28.24 -13.88 2.29
N MET A 81 -27.89 -14.99 1.64
CA MET A 81 -28.77 -16.15 1.52
C MET A 81 -28.94 -16.91 2.83
N GLN A 82 -27.92 -16.93 3.69
CA GLN A 82 -27.89 -17.75 4.90
C GLN A 82 -28.28 -17.00 6.18
N GLN A 83 -28.00 -15.70 6.29
CA GLN A 83 -28.09 -14.93 7.54
C GLN A 83 -29.47 -14.96 8.23
N ASN A 84 -30.56 -15.12 7.46
CA ASN A 84 -31.93 -15.18 7.99
C ASN A 84 -32.50 -16.61 8.09
N GLN A 85 -31.69 -17.62 7.77
CA GLN A 85 -32.12 -19.02 7.85
C GLN A 85 -32.10 -19.52 9.30
N SER A 86 -33.03 -20.40 9.64
CA SER A 86 -33.04 -21.06 10.94
C SER A 86 -31.78 -21.91 11.10
N GLY A 87 -31.04 -21.71 12.21
CA GLY A 87 -29.80 -22.43 12.49
C GLY A 87 -28.53 -21.82 11.91
N PHE A 88 -28.60 -20.62 11.30
CA PHE A 88 -27.40 -19.90 10.89
C PHE A 88 -26.47 -19.59 12.07
N ASP A 89 -25.19 -19.91 11.92
CA ASP A 89 -24.13 -19.61 12.89
C ASP A 89 -23.05 -18.73 12.24
N LEU A 90 -23.00 -17.46 12.63
CA LEU A 90 -22.06 -16.49 12.06
C LEU A 90 -20.59 -16.88 12.32
N ARG A 91 -20.29 -17.52 13.45
CA ARG A 91 -18.92 -17.93 13.79
C ARG A 91 -18.43 -19.04 12.87
N HIS A 92 -19.28 -20.03 12.62
CA HIS A 92 -19.02 -21.10 11.67
C HIS A 92 -18.85 -20.53 10.26
N PHE A 93 -19.75 -19.62 9.84
CA PHE A 93 -19.64 -18.93 8.55
C PHE A 93 -18.29 -18.21 8.40
N VAL A 94 -17.86 -17.47 9.42
CA VAL A 94 -16.54 -16.81 9.42
C VAL A 94 -15.40 -17.82 9.32
N ASN A 95 -15.41 -18.89 10.11
CA ASN A 95 -14.35 -19.89 10.12
C ASN A 95 -14.20 -20.63 8.78
N VAL A 96 -15.27 -20.76 8.00
CA VAL A 96 -15.24 -21.37 6.67
C VAL A 96 -14.69 -20.40 5.62
N ASN A 97 -15.12 -19.13 5.68
CA ASN A 97 -14.89 -18.16 4.61
C ASN A 97 -13.65 -17.28 4.80
N PHE A 98 -13.02 -17.28 5.98
CA PHE A 98 -11.88 -16.40 6.26
C PHE A 98 -10.73 -17.14 6.93
N THR A 99 -9.52 -16.80 6.52
CA THR A 99 -8.29 -17.14 7.23
C THR A 99 -8.04 -16.07 8.28
N LEU A 100 -8.20 -16.45 9.55
CA LEU A 100 -7.94 -15.56 10.67
C LEU A 100 -6.43 -15.42 10.90
N PRO A 101 -5.95 -14.24 11.32
CA PRO A 101 -4.56 -14.05 11.59
C PRO A 101 -4.04 -14.91 12.74
N LYS A 102 -2.88 -15.54 12.55
CA LYS A 102 -2.23 -16.37 13.58
C LYS A 102 -1.73 -15.51 14.74
N GLU A 103 -1.76 -16.07 15.95
CA GLU A 103 -1.02 -15.52 17.09
C GLU A 103 0.48 -15.72 16.85
N GLY A 104 1.29 -14.73 17.21
CA GLY A 104 2.75 -14.85 17.18
C GLY A 104 3.24 -15.81 18.25
N GLU A 105 4.41 -16.40 18.03
CA GLU A 105 5.05 -17.25 19.04
C GLU A 105 5.39 -16.43 20.30
N LYS A 106 5.14 -17.02 21.47
CA LYS A 106 5.56 -16.43 22.74
C LYS A 106 7.06 -16.63 22.89
N TYR A 107 7.82 -15.54 22.81
CA TYR A 107 9.24 -15.56 23.13
C TYR A 107 9.46 -15.59 24.64
N VAL A 108 10.24 -16.56 25.11
CA VAL A 108 10.67 -16.65 26.50
C VAL A 108 12.19 -16.50 26.53
N PRO A 109 12.74 -15.44 27.15
CA PRO A 109 14.18 -15.28 27.25
C PRO A 109 14.80 -16.39 28.12
N PRO A 110 16.00 -16.89 27.77
CA PRO A 110 16.75 -17.80 28.64
C PRO A 110 17.04 -17.18 30.03
N GLU A 111 17.12 -18.02 31.05
CA GLU A 111 17.47 -17.60 32.41
C GLU A 111 18.85 -16.90 32.42
N GLY A 112 18.92 -15.73 33.07
CA GLY A 112 20.15 -14.94 33.16
C GLY A 112 20.53 -14.15 31.90
N GLN A 113 19.68 -14.11 30.86
CA GLN A 113 19.93 -13.25 29.69
C GLN A 113 19.93 -11.77 30.08
N SER A 114 20.93 -11.01 29.63
CA SER A 114 20.97 -9.56 29.87
C SER A 114 19.94 -8.82 29.00
N LEU A 115 19.52 -7.63 29.44
CA LEU A 115 18.56 -6.80 28.71
C LEU A 115 19.00 -6.50 27.26
N ARG A 116 20.28 -6.18 27.04
CA ARG A 116 20.81 -5.93 25.69
C ARG A 116 20.69 -7.16 24.80
N LYS A 117 21.16 -8.32 25.27
CA LYS A 117 21.06 -9.59 24.52
C LYS A 117 19.61 -10.00 24.26
N HIS A 118 18.70 -9.66 25.16
CA HIS A 118 17.28 -9.88 24.98
C HIS A 118 16.73 -9.02 23.82
N ILE A 119 17.01 -7.73 23.82
CA ILE A 119 16.59 -6.79 22.75
C ILE A 119 17.18 -7.21 21.39
N ASP A 120 18.48 -7.46 21.33
CA ASP A 120 19.15 -7.88 20.08
C ASP A 120 18.55 -9.18 19.52
N GLY A 121 18.17 -10.10 20.41
CA GLY A 121 17.53 -11.36 20.06
C GLY A 121 16.06 -11.22 19.62
N LEU A 122 15.40 -10.10 19.92
CA LEU A 122 14.02 -9.84 19.52
C LEU A 122 13.91 -9.29 18.09
N TRP A 123 14.93 -8.66 17.52
CA TRP A 123 14.83 -8.07 16.17
C TRP A 123 14.33 -9.07 15.12
N PRO A 124 14.91 -10.29 14.99
CA PRO A 124 14.41 -11.26 14.02
C PRO A 124 12.98 -11.73 14.30
N ILE A 125 12.57 -11.75 15.57
CA ILE A 125 11.23 -12.18 16.00
C ILE A 125 10.18 -11.11 15.66
N LEU A 126 10.59 -9.84 15.66
CA LEU A 126 9.76 -8.69 15.31
C LEU A 126 9.84 -8.34 13.82
N THR A 127 10.78 -8.90 13.07
CA THR A 127 10.86 -8.67 11.62
C THR A 127 9.78 -9.45 10.86
N ARG A 128 9.14 -8.80 9.89
CA ARG A 128 8.25 -9.39 8.90
C ARG A 128 8.78 -9.07 7.50
N SER A 129 8.43 -9.91 6.53
CA SER A 129 8.67 -9.67 5.11
C SER A 129 7.38 -10.02 4.38
N THR A 130 6.90 -9.07 3.58
CA THR A 130 5.60 -9.14 2.94
C THR A 130 5.65 -8.50 1.55
N GLU A 131 6.55 -8.98 0.69
CA GLU A 131 6.69 -8.48 -0.70
C GLU A 131 5.42 -8.66 -1.53
N ASN A 132 4.65 -9.71 -1.22
CA ASN A 132 3.37 -10.03 -1.85
C ASN A 132 2.36 -10.40 -0.78
N THR A 133 1.09 -10.11 -1.04
CA THR A 133 -0.02 -10.50 -0.17
C THR A 133 -1.04 -11.35 -0.91
N GLU A 134 -1.76 -12.18 -0.17
CA GLU A 134 -2.90 -12.90 -0.71
C GLU A 134 -3.94 -11.90 -1.22
N LYS A 135 -4.70 -12.31 -2.25
CA LYS A 135 -5.75 -11.45 -2.80
C LYS A 135 -6.74 -11.09 -1.68
N TRP A 136 -7.07 -9.79 -1.59
CA TRP A 136 -7.97 -9.24 -0.58
C TRP A 136 -7.46 -9.23 0.87
N ASP A 137 -6.18 -9.55 1.12
CA ASP A 137 -5.58 -9.25 2.43
C ASP A 137 -5.64 -7.73 2.69
N SER A 138 -5.94 -7.36 3.92
CA SER A 138 -5.85 -5.95 4.32
C SER A 138 -4.41 -5.50 4.51
N LEU A 139 -3.43 -6.41 4.64
CA LEU A 139 -2.00 -6.10 4.68
C LEU A 139 -1.56 -5.59 3.29
N LEU A 140 -0.80 -4.50 3.30
CA LEU A 140 -0.27 -3.89 2.10
C LEU A 140 1.18 -4.38 1.89
N PRO A 141 1.56 -4.74 0.66
CA PRO A 141 2.91 -5.22 0.40
C PRO A 141 3.95 -4.13 0.63
N LEU A 142 5.14 -4.54 1.05
CA LEU A 142 6.31 -3.66 1.22
C LEU A 142 7.53 -4.33 0.56
N PRO A 143 8.38 -3.57 -0.15
CA PRO A 143 9.49 -4.14 -0.92
C PRO A 143 10.57 -4.79 -0.05
N GLU A 144 10.78 -4.30 1.16
CA GLU A 144 11.84 -4.76 2.05
C GLU A 144 11.30 -5.29 3.39
N PRO A 145 12.05 -6.11 4.15
CA PRO A 145 11.68 -6.50 5.50
C PRO A 145 11.53 -5.31 6.44
N TYR A 146 10.63 -5.42 7.42
CA TYR A 146 10.34 -4.35 8.38
C TYR A 146 10.13 -4.89 9.80
N VAL A 147 10.39 -4.07 10.81
CA VAL A 147 10.18 -4.43 12.22
C VAL A 147 8.79 -3.96 12.68
N VAL A 148 8.05 -4.83 13.37
CA VAL A 148 6.74 -4.49 13.96
C VAL A 148 6.85 -4.27 15.47
N PRO A 149 5.93 -3.50 16.11
CA PRO A 149 5.97 -3.28 17.56
C PRO A 149 5.79 -4.55 18.40
N GLY A 150 5.07 -5.54 17.87
CA GLY A 150 4.82 -6.82 18.52
C GLY A 150 3.40 -7.00 19.10
N GLY A 151 3.09 -8.23 19.51
CA GLY A 151 1.76 -8.58 20.02
C GLY A 151 0.67 -8.47 18.93
N ARG A 152 -0.36 -7.64 19.19
CA ARG A 152 -1.47 -7.41 18.24
C ARG A 152 -1.09 -6.53 17.04
N PHE A 153 0.04 -5.83 17.13
CA PHE A 153 0.60 -4.99 16.08
C PHE A 153 1.50 -5.85 15.20
N ARG A 154 1.01 -6.15 13.99
CA ARG A 154 1.60 -7.15 13.08
C ARG A 154 1.90 -6.57 11.69
N GLU A 155 1.81 -5.27 11.60
CA GLU A 155 2.11 -4.41 10.46
C GLU A 155 3.17 -3.40 10.92
N VAL A 156 3.87 -2.79 9.98
CA VAL A 156 4.74 -1.65 10.30
C VAL A 156 3.87 -0.50 10.81
N TYR A 157 4.40 0.31 11.72
CA TYR A 157 3.77 1.54 12.20
C TYR A 157 4.74 2.70 11.99
N TYR A 158 4.23 3.83 11.52
CA TYR A 158 5.07 4.92 11.03
C TYR A 158 6.01 5.48 12.11
N TRP A 159 5.50 6.18 13.10
CA TRP A 159 6.36 6.87 14.08
C TRP A 159 7.11 5.90 15.02
N ASP A 160 6.53 4.74 15.35
CA ASP A 160 7.17 3.67 16.14
C ASP A 160 8.46 3.19 15.46
N SER A 161 8.46 3.15 14.13
CA SER A 161 9.61 2.70 13.35
C SER A 161 10.81 3.61 13.52
N TYR A 162 10.64 4.93 13.69
CA TYR A 162 11.78 5.82 13.91
C TYR A 162 12.52 5.47 15.21
N PHE A 163 11.80 5.29 16.31
CA PHE A 163 12.40 4.90 17.59
C PHE A 163 13.00 3.49 17.54
N THR A 164 12.39 2.59 16.77
CA THR A 164 12.94 1.25 16.51
C THR A 164 14.24 1.34 15.69
N MET A 165 14.29 2.19 14.67
CA MET A 165 15.46 2.44 13.83
C MET A 165 16.64 2.99 14.62
N LEU A 166 16.40 3.85 15.61
CA LEU A 166 17.46 4.29 16.53
C LEU A 166 18.11 3.10 17.26
N GLY A 167 17.30 2.14 17.73
CA GLY A 167 17.81 0.92 18.37
C GLY A 167 18.55 0.00 17.41
N LEU A 168 18.05 -0.15 16.18
CA LEU A 168 18.71 -0.92 15.12
C LEU A 168 20.05 -0.29 14.73
N ALA A 169 20.11 1.03 14.56
CA ALA A 169 21.33 1.76 14.28
C ALA A 169 22.36 1.61 15.41
N GLU A 170 21.93 1.71 16.69
CA GLU A 170 22.81 1.53 17.85
C GLU A 170 23.41 0.11 17.91
N SER A 171 22.65 -0.89 17.47
CA SER A 171 23.07 -2.29 17.40
C SER A 171 23.74 -2.68 16.07
N GLY A 172 23.98 -1.70 15.18
CA GLY A 172 24.73 -1.88 13.92
C GLY A 172 23.92 -2.46 12.75
N HIS A 173 22.60 -2.56 12.87
CA HIS A 173 21.69 -3.05 11.84
C HIS A 173 21.29 -1.94 10.84
N TRP A 174 22.29 -1.30 10.23
CA TRP A 174 22.08 -0.23 9.24
C TRP A 174 21.41 -0.72 7.95
N ASP A 175 21.55 -2.00 7.63
CA ASP A 175 20.76 -2.68 6.59
C ASP A 175 19.27 -2.48 6.83
N LYS A 176 18.81 -2.73 8.06
CA LYS A 176 17.38 -2.64 8.42
C LYS A 176 16.87 -1.21 8.52
N VAL A 177 17.76 -0.28 8.87
CA VAL A 177 17.45 1.15 8.82
C VAL A 177 17.20 1.55 7.37
N ALA A 178 18.08 1.16 6.44
CA ALA A 178 17.91 1.44 5.02
C ALA A 178 16.65 0.78 4.44
N ASP A 179 16.38 -0.49 4.77
CA ASP A 179 15.18 -1.23 4.37
C ASP A 179 13.89 -0.49 4.80
N MET A 180 13.84 0.00 6.05
CA MET A 180 12.66 0.73 6.54
C MET A 180 12.51 2.11 5.88
N VAL A 181 13.59 2.84 5.61
CA VAL A 181 13.50 4.09 4.84
C VAL A 181 12.99 3.82 3.42
N ALA A 182 13.47 2.75 2.77
CA ALA A 182 13.02 2.36 1.44
C ALA A 182 11.53 1.98 1.42
N ASN A 183 11.06 1.23 2.44
CA ASN A 183 9.65 0.90 2.61
C ASN A 183 8.76 2.14 2.75
N PHE A 184 9.15 3.11 3.59
CA PHE A 184 8.37 4.34 3.77
C PHE A 184 8.40 5.24 2.53
N ALA A 185 9.53 5.31 1.83
CA ALA A 185 9.62 5.99 0.53
C ALA A 185 8.67 5.35 -0.49
N HIS A 186 8.59 4.02 -0.52
CA HIS A 186 7.65 3.28 -1.36
C HIS A 186 6.19 3.58 -1.01
N GLU A 187 5.82 3.65 0.27
CA GLU A 187 4.46 4.04 0.68
C GLU A 187 4.12 5.47 0.25
N ILE A 188 5.05 6.42 0.39
CA ILE A 188 4.87 7.80 -0.09
C ILE A 188 4.62 7.83 -1.60
N ASP A 189 5.40 7.07 -2.37
CA ASP A 189 5.25 7.03 -3.82
C ASP A 189 3.97 6.32 -4.28
N THR A 190 3.52 5.31 -3.53
CA THR A 190 2.37 4.47 -3.88
C THR A 190 1.04 5.06 -3.43
N TYR A 191 0.99 5.63 -2.23
CA TYR A 191 -0.25 6.08 -1.58
C TYR A 191 -0.34 7.60 -1.43
N GLY A 192 0.75 8.33 -1.70
CA GLY A 192 0.83 9.78 -1.54
C GLY A 192 1.28 10.22 -0.14
N HIS A 193 1.24 9.31 0.84
CA HIS A 193 1.69 9.52 2.22
C HIS A 193 2.02 8.19 2.87
N ILE A 194 2.66 8.24 4.04
CA ILE A 194 2.87 7.06 4.88
C ILE A 194 1.59 6.81 5.68
N PRO A 195 0.87 5.69 5.48
CA PRO A 195 -0.30 5.36 6.29
C PRO A 195 0.10 5.11 7.74
N ASN A 196 -0.85 5.16 8.68
CA ASN A 196 -0.60 4.84 10.10
C ASN A 196 0.17 3.51 10.29
N GLY A 197 -0.16 2.52 9.46
CA GLY A 197 0.64 1.32 9.23
C GLY A 197 0.25 0.69 7.89
N ASN A 198 0.95 -0.35 7.42
CA ASN A 198 0.75 -0.93 6.09
C ASN A 198 -0.53 -1.80 5.99
N ARG A 199 -1.70 -1.24 6.28
CA ARG A 199 -3.02 -1.88 6.17
C ARG A 199 -3.99 -1.01 5.38
N SER A 200 -4.91 -1.60 4.61
CA SER A 200 -5.91 -0.87 3.82
C SER A 200 -6.78 0.06 4.68
N TYR A 201 -7.16 -0.36 5.88
CA TYR A 201 -7.91 0.47 6.86
C TYR A 201 -7.10 1.60 7.51
N TYR A 202 -5.82 1.73 7.16
CA TYR A 202 -4.95 2.84 7.55
C TYR A 202 -4.66 3.81 6.39
N LEU A 203 -5.03 3.49 5.15
CA LEU A 203 -4.81 4.40 4.00
C LEU A 203 -5.49 5.77 4.16
N SER A 204 -6.55 5.88 4.96
CA SER A 204 -7.25 7.14 5.19
C SER A 204 -6.49 8.17 6.03
N ARG A 205 -5.37 7.80 6.67
CA ARG A 205 -4.67 8.68 7.61
C ARG A 205 -3.19 8.33 7.76
N SER A 206 -2.39 9.32 8.13
CA SER A 206 -1.00 9.11 8.53
C SER A 206 -0.84 8.96 10.06
N GLN A 207 0.36 9.22 10.54
CA GLN A 207 0.82 9.28 11.93
C GLN A 207 1.81 10.45 12.06
N PRO A 208 2.33 10.79 13.26
CA PRO A 208 3.33 11.86 13.41
C PRO A 208 4.48 11.73 12.38
N PRO A 209 4.82 12.80 11.64
CA PRO A 209 5.71 12.68 10.48
C PRO A 209 7.19 12.62 10.88
N PHE A 210 7.75 11.40 10.90
CA PHE A 210 9.14 11.13 11.25
C PHE A 210 10.04 10.75 10.06
N PHE A 211 9.52 10.67 8.83
CA PHE A 211 10.28 10.20 7.67
C PHE A 211 11.51 11.08 7.37
N ALA A 212 11.39 12.40 7.46
CA ALA A 212 12.56 13.28 7.33
C ALA A 212 13.65 12.96 8.38
N LEU A 213 13.25 12.65 9.63
CA LEU A 213 14.19 12.26 10.68
C LEU A 213 14.76 10.85 10.46
N MET A 214 13.99 9.94 9.87
CA MET A 214 14.48 8.62 9.44
C MET A 214 15.55 8.74 8.35
N VAL A 215 15.34 9.63 7.39
CA VAL A 215 16.32 9.94 6.33
C VAL A 215 17.56 10.62 6.90
N GLU A 216 17.41 11.55 7.86
CA GLU A 216 18.54 12.13 8.59
C GLU A 216 19.33 11.08 9.39
N LEU A 217 18.63 10.14 10.05
CA LEU A 217 19.28 9.03 10.74
C LEU A 217 20.11 8.19 9.77
N LEU A 218 19.55 7.80 8.63
CA LEU A 218 20.28 7.06 7.60
C LEU A 218 21.49 7.86 7.06
N ALA A 219 21.35 9.18 6.90
CA ALA A 219 22.43 10.06 6.48
C ALA A 219 23.60 10.13 7.48
N GLN A 220 23.41 9.75 8.75
CA GLN A 220 24.54 9.60 9.68
C GLN A 220 25.50 8.47 9.28
N HIS A 221 25.00 7.48 8.52
CA HIS A 221 25.78 6.35 8.02
C HIS A 221 26.18 6.51 6.55
N GLU A 222 25.28 7.02 5.71
CA GLU A 222 25.48 7.13 4.26
C GLU A 222 25.86 8.53 3.76
N GLY A 223 25.88 9.53 4.66
CA GLY A 223 26.10 10.93 4.36
C GLY A 223 24.96 11.56 3.56
N ASP A 224 25.23 12.73 2.96
CA ASP A 224 24.26 13.51 2.18
C ASP A 224 23.67 12.76 0.97
N ALA A 225 24.23 11.61 0.60
CA ALA A 225 23.66 10.76 -0.45
C ALA A 225 22.23 10.34 -0.10
N ALA A 226 21.97 9.92 1.14
CA ALA A 226 20.63 9.55 1.60
C ALA A 226 19.65 10.73 1.54
N LEU A 227 20.08 11.91 2.00
CA LEU A 227 19.27 13.14 1.94
C LEU A 227 18.86 13.47 0.50
N LYS A 228 19.79 13.40 -0.45
CA LYS A 228 19.53 13.68 -1.88
C LYS A 228 18.67 12.61 -2.52
N GLN A 229 18.86 11.34 -2.15
CA GLN A 229 18.10 10.22 -2.68
C GLN A 229 16.62 10.30 -2.32
N TYR A 230 16.30 10.61 -1.05
CA TYR A 230 14.94 10.62 -0.55
C TYR A 230 14.28 12.01 -0.51
N LEU A 231 14.98 13.05 -1.01
CA LEU A 231 14.42 14.40 -1.14
C LEU A 231 13.05 14.42 -1.88
N PRO A 232 12.85 13.69 -2.99
CA PRO A 232 11.56 13.67 -3.67
C PRO A 232 10.41 13.18 -2.77
N GLN A 233 10.64 12.13 -1.99
CA GLN A 233 9.62 11.58 -1.08
C GLN A 233 9.40 12.48 0.14
N MET A 234 10.45 13.11 0.69
CA MET A 234 10.29 14.11 1.75
C MET A 234 9.45 15.31 1.28
N GLN A 235 9.64 15.77 0.03
CA GLN A 235 8.83 16.83 -0.57
C GLN A 235 7.38 16.40 -0.80
N LYS A 236 7.17 15.16 -1.27
CA LYS A 236 5.82 14.62 -1.51
C LYS A 236 5.04 14.46 -0.21
N GLU A 237 5.68 13.95 0.85
CA GLU A 237 5.02 13.85 2.16
C GLU A 237 4.70 15.24 2.72
N TYR A 238 5.59 16.22 2.60
CA TYR A 238 5.29 17.60 2.98
C TYR A 238 4.08 18.15 2.20
N ALA A 239 3.99 17.87 0.89
CA ALA A 239 2.85 18.27 0.09
C ALA A 239 1.54 17.62 0.56
N TYR A 240 1.55 16.36 1.00
CA TYR A 240 0.40 15.72 1.64
C TYR A 240 -0.04 16.46 2.90
N TRP A 241 0.90 16.83 3.79
CA TRP A 241 0.57 17.55 5.03
C TRP A 241 0.06 18.97 4.79
N MET A 242 0.48 19.59 3.70
CA MET A 242 0.10 20.95 3.33
C MET A 242 -1.01 21.02 2.29
N ASP A 243 -1.60 19.88 1.91
CA ASP A 243 -2.72 19.87 0.96
C ASP A 243 -3.87 20.74 1.50
N GLY A 244 -4.49 21.51 0.60
CA GLY A 244 -5.50 22.51 0.95
C GLY A 244 -4.97 23.89 1.38
N VAL A 245 -3.66 24.06 1.65
CA VAL A 245 -3.08 25.35 2.08
C VAL A 245 -3.32 26.50 1.09
N GLU A 246 -3.41 26.20 -0.22
CA GLU A 246 -3.66 27.20 -1.27
C GLU A 246 -5.02 27.90 -1.12
N ASN A 247 -5.96 27.28 -0.39
CA ASN A 247 -7.29 27.81 -0.12
C ASN A 247 -7.37 28.57 1.22
N LEU A 248 -6.26 28.68 1.96
CA LEU A 248 -6.22 29.30 3.28
C LEU A 248 -5.62 30.70 3.23
N GLN A 249 -6.28 31.63 3.91
CA GLN A 249 -5.69 32.92 4.25
C GLN A 249 -5.02 32.87 5.62
N ALA A 250 -4.13 33.83 5.89
CA ALA A 250 -3.48 33.94 7.18
C ALA A 250 -4.50 34.00 8.34
N GLY A 251 -4.36 33.08 9.30
CA GLY A 251 -5.26 32.96 10.46
C GLY A 251 -6.51 32.10 10.23
N GLN A 252 -6.67 31.49 9.04
CA GLN A 252 -7.71 30.51 8.77
C GLN A 252 -7.21 29.08 9.02
N GLN A 253 -8.17 28.17 9.25
CA GLN A 253 -7.95 26.74 9.32
C GLN A 253 -8.90 26.06 8.35
N GLU A 254 -8.48 24.94 7.76
CA GLU A 254 -9.37 24.07 6.99
C GLU A 254 -10.05 23.09 7.96
N ASN A 255 -11.36 22.90 7.82
CA ASN A 255 -12.10 21.91 8.61
C ASN A 255 -11.99 20.55 7.92
N ALA A 256 -10.80 19.94 7.94
CA ALA A 256 -10.62 18.55 7.51
C ALA A 256 -10.44 17.66 8.75
N LEU A 257 -11.41 16.76 8.99
CA LEU A 257 -11.37 15.64 9.94
C LEU A 257 -11.76 14.36 9.22
#